data_AF-A0A8T1YCN7-F1
#
_entry.id   AF-A0A8T1YCN7-F1
#
_cell.length_a   1.000
_cell.length_b   1.000
_cell.length_c   1.000
_cell.angle_alpha   90.00
_cell.angle_beta   90.00
_cell.angle_gamma   90.00
#
_symmetry.space_group_name_H-M   'P 1'
#
loop_
_entity.id
_entity.type
_entity.pdbx_description
1 polymer ?
#
loop_
_entity_poly.entity_id
_entity_poly.type
_entity_poly.pdbx_seq_one_letter_code
_entity_poly.pdbx_strand_id
1 'polypeptide(L)'
;MDLESVTLNVKNECMEMNEEDDDGETQGLVRSETQPTQKVFDSNHCVKDDVWKEFAPIGKGEDGKERCRCIHCGKDLVTPAFTSNLWRHLRSCTKKSETKSGGNGCEQDRLNKDQNKRNSVDVVGASVYESSSDREGVSNNTLLKKRQRSSILEGKTRSGMLLGLDVLDCPICFEALTIPIFQCDNGHLACSSCCHKLSNKCPTCASPVGHNRCRAMESVLESVFVPCRNAKFGCTKNVSYGKVSTHEKECTFSQCSCPALDCNYTGSYNNIYSHFVNDHRHKPTSISFVCGGSVDVQMNIASDKILVLKESKKRLLFAMQCFNEPLGLYVTVRCIAPSTPEVGKLAYCLYYSMDGHTLTYKSPEVKRVLEVSSETPQDNFMFVPHSLLRGELLEMKIAIGLKVRAAS
;
A
#
# COMPACT_ATOMS: atom_id res chain seq x y z
N MET A 1 2.37 -29.53 -52.18
CA MET A 1 1.29 -30.44 -52.62
C MET A 1 0.84 -31.18 -51.38
N ASP A 2 -0.48 -31.34 -51.32
CA ASP A 2 -1.26 -32.22 -50.45
C ASP A 2 -1.78 -31.70 -49.12
N LEU A 3 -3.07 -31.33 -49.26
CA LEU A 3 -4.18 -31.20 -48.35
C LEU A 3 -4.56 -32.54 -47.69
N GLU A 4 -5.30 -32.42 -46.59
CA GLU A 4 -6.42 -33.27 -46.13
C GLU A 4 -6.23 -34.43 -45.14
N SER A 5 -7.17 -34.39 -44.17
CA SER A 5 -7.70 -35.39 -43.22
C SER A 5 -7.09 -35.30 -41.81
N VAL A 6 -7.86 -34.96 -40.77
CA VAL A 6 -9.04 -35.68 -40.27
C VAL A 6 -10.08 -34.72 -39.64
N THR A 7 -11.35 -34.87 -40.05
CA THR A 7 -12.57 -34.37 -39.39
C THR A 7 -13.35 -35.52 -38.74
N LEU A 8 -14.33 -35.16 -37.88
CA LEU A 8 -15.40 -35.95 -37.24
C LEU A 8 -15.01 -36.53 -35.86
N ASN A 9 -15.83 -36.54 -34.82
CA ASN A 9 -17.23 -36.15 -34.57
C ASN A 9 -17.45 -36.28 -33.05
N VAL A 10 -18.20 -35.37 -32.38
CA VAL A 10 -19.26 -35.75 -31.42
C VAL A 10 -20.27 -34.58 -31.35
N LYS A 11 -21.51 -34.86 -31.73
CA LYS A 11 -22.69 -34.00 -31.59
C LYS A 11 -23.37 -34.25 -30.23
N ASN A 12 -24.02 -33.18 -29.74
CA ASN A 12 -25.24 -33.07 -28.94
C ASN A 12 -25.62 -34.18 -27.95
N GLU A 13 -25.93 -33.75 -26.73
CA GLU A 13 -27.20 -34.07 -26.08
C GLU A 13 -27.67 -32.88 -25.23
N CYS A 14 -28.94 -32.53 -25.41
CA CYS A 14 -29.68 -31.46 -24.75
C CYS A 14 -30.66 -32.15 -23.79
N MET A 15 -30.80 -31.64 -22.55
CA MET A 15 -31.97 -31.93 -21.71
C MET A 15 -32.41 -30.64 -21.03
N GLU A 16 -33.64 -30.26 -21.37
CA GLU A 16 -34.49 -29.26 -20.72
C GLU A 16 -35.06 -29.78 -19.38
N MET A 17 -35.77 -28.88 -18.68
CA MET A 17 -36.66 -29.00 -17.51
C MET A 17 -36.11 -28.27 -16.28
N ASN A 18 -36.84 -27.42 -15.56
CA ASN A 18 -38.17 -26.81 -15.68
C ASN A 18 -38.16 -25.55 -14.79
N GLU A 19 -38.96 -24.56 -15.18
CA GLU A 19 -39.43 -23.45 -14.35
C GLU A 19 -40.42 -23.99 -13.29
N GLU A 20 -40.30 -23.54 -12.05
CA GLU A 20 -41.41 -23.51 -11.09
C GLU A 20 -41.37 -22.17 -10.33
N ASP A 21 -42.41 -21.38 -10.56
CA ASP A 21 -42.81 -20.21 -9.80
C ASP A 21 -43.26 -20.61 -8.38
N ASP A 22 -42.98 -19.77 -7.38
CA ASP A 22 -43.75 -19.75 -6.13
C ASP A 22 -43.95 -18.30 -5.69
N ASP A 23 -45.20 -17.86 -5.80
CA ASP A 23 -45.71 -16.57 -5.38
C ASP A 23 -46.13 -16.64 -3.91
N GLY A 24 -45.69 -15.67 -3.11
CA GLY A 24 -46.09 -15.52 -1.72
C GLY A 24 -46.03 -14.07 -1.23
N GLU A 25 -47.08 -13.31 -1.54
CA GLU A 25 -47.51 -12.08 -0.84
C GLU A 25 -47.70 -12.35 0.69
N THR A 26 -47.73 -11.44 1.67
CA THR A 26 -47.93 -9.98 1.75
C THR A 26 -47.56 -9.49 3.18
N GLN A 27 -47.35 -8.16 3.31
CA GLN A 27 -47.63 -7.27 4.47
C GLN A 27 -46.68 -7.23 5.70
N GLY A 28 -46.26 -6.01 6.05
CA GLY A 28 -45.76 -5.69 7.39
C GLY A 28 -44.92 -4.42 7.53
N LEU A 29 -45.53 -3.25 7.34
CA LEU A 29 -44.95 -1.93 7.64
C LEU A 29 -44.78 -1.75 9.17
N VAL A 30 -43.55 -1.64 9.68
CA VAL A 30 -43.26 -0.94 10.94
C VAL A 30 -41.94 -0.16 10.82
N ARG A 31 -42.06 1.17 10.87
CA ARG A 31 -40.98 2.12 11.09
C ARG A 31 -40.45 1.96 12.52
N SER A 32 -39.14 1.78 12.68
CA SER A 32 -38.46 2.07 13.94
C SER A 32 -37.24 2.95 13.68
N GLU A 33 -37.41 4.24 13.93
CA GLU A 33 -36.32 5.18 14.11
C GLU A 33 -35.48 4.74 15.32
N THR A 34 -34.20 4.48 15.12
CA THR A 34 -33.24 4.35 16.22
C THR A 34 -32.00 5.16 15.87
N GLN A 35 -31.78 6.22 16.65
CA GLN A 35 -30.59 7.05 16.67
C GLN A 35 -29.34 6.19 16.96
N PRO A 36 -28.18 6.43 16.32
CA PRO A 36 -26.92 5.93 16.81
C PRO A 36 -26.27 6.97 17.74
N THR A 37 -26.21 6.62 19.02
CA THR A 37 -25.43 7.29 20.06
C THR A 37 -23.94 6.92 19.97
N GLN A 38 -23.13 7.93 20.30
CA GLN A 38 -21.76 7.90 20.82
C GLN A 38 -20.60 7.35 19.95
N LYS A 39 -19.88 8.35 19.42
CA LYS A 39 -18.44 8.42 19.15
C LYS A 39 -17.56 7.50 20.00
N VAL A 40 -16.72 6.72 19.34
CA VAL A 40 -15.45 6.21 19.87
C VAL A 40 -14.34 6.69 18.94
N PHE A 41 -13.29 7.24 19.56
CA PHE A 41 -12.09 7.81 18.93
C PHE A 41 -11.30 6.74 18.17
N ASP A 42 -11.33 6.77 16.83
CA ASP A 42 -10.39 6.04 15.98
C ASP A 42 -9.35 6.99 15.39
N SER A 43 -8.27 7.20 16.14
CA SER A 43 -7.07 7.88 15.67
C SER A 43 -6.21 6.89 14.90
N ASN A 44 -6.15 7.04 13.57
CA ASN A 44 -5.02 6.72 12.65
C ASN A 44 -5.47 6.34 11.22
N HIS A 45 -6.71 6.60 10.82
CA HIS A 45 -7.16 6.42 9.43
C HIS A 45 -7.26 7.71 8.59
N CYS A 46 -6.98 8.91 9.12
CA CYS A 46 -7.32 10.14 8.40
C CYS A 46 -6.10 11.02 8.10
N VAL A 47 -5.21 10.59 7.18
CA VAL A 47 -4.22 11.50 6.58
C VAL A 47 -3.77 11.03 5.16
N LYS A 48 -4.71 10.77 4.25
CA LYS A 48 -4.48 10.96 2.81
C LYS A 48 -5.60 11.80 2.18
N ASP A 49 -6.23 12.64 3.01
CA ASP A 49 -7.07 13.72 2.51
C ASP A 49 -6.18 14.81 1.91
N ASP A 50 -6.63 15.29 0.76
CA ASP A 50 -5.96 16.20 -0.14
C ASP A 50 -5.30 17.37 0.60
N VAL A 51 -3.96 17.39 0.70
CA VAL A 51 -3.20 18.37 1.50
C VAL A 51 -3.56 19.81 1.12
N TRP A 52 -4.03 20.00 -0.12
CA TRP A 52 -4.45 21.27 -0.69
C TRP A 52 -5.62 21.92 0.05
N LYS A 53 -6.43 21.18 0.80
CA LYS A 53 -7.50 21.76 1.64
C LYS A 53 -6.95 22.66 2.75
N GLU A 54 -5.67 22.50 3.10
CA GLU A 54 -5.00 23.24 4.17
C GLU A 54 -4.18 24.43 3.64
N PHE A 55 -4.27 24.73 2.33
CA PHE A 55 -3.48 25.78 1.67
C PHE A 55 -4.30 26.56 0.64
N ALA A 56 -4.17 27.88 0.64
CA ALA A 56 -4.79 28.76 -0.36
C ALA A 56 -3.80 29.04 -1.52
N PRO A 57 -4.23 28.98 -2.80
CA PRO A 57 -3.35 29.31 -3.91
C PRO A 57 -3.02 30.81 -3.92
N ILE A 58 -1.75 31.15 -4.22
CA ILE A 58 -1.27 32.53 -4.39
C ILE A 58 -1.02 32.86 -5.86
N GLY A 59 -0.67 31.85 -6.67
CA GLY A 59 -0.29 32.02 -8.08
C GLY A 59 1.22 31.99 -8.28
N LYS A 60 1.70 32.41 -9.46
CA LYS A 60 3.12 32.44 -9.82
C LYS A 60 3.79 33.70 -9.26
N GLY A 61 4.88 33.53 -8.53
CA GLY A 61 5.74 34.63 -8.09
C GLY A 61 6.59 35.20 -9.22
N GLU A 62 7.30 36.31 -8.94
CA GLU A 62 8.23 36.97 -9.88
C GLU A 62 9.36 36.03 -10.34
N ASP A 63 9.66 34.98 -9.57
CA ASP A 63 10.60 33.91 -9.90
C ASP A 63 10.01 32.80 -10.80
N GLY A 64 8.78 32.98 -11.29
CA GLY A 64 8.07 32.04 -12.18
C GLY A 64 7.54 30.79 -11.47
N LYS A 65 7.70 30.67 -10.15
CA LYS A 65 7.29 29.50 -9.38
C LYS A 65 5.89 29.68 -8.80
N GLU A 66 5.07 28.64 -8.89
CA GLU A 66 3.77 28.61 -8.22
C GLU A 66 3.93 28.56 -6.70
N ARG A 67 3.07 29.29 -5.99
CA ARG A 67 3.09 29.39 -4.53
C ARG A 67 1.70 29.21 -3.94
N CYS A 68 1.67 28.72 -2.71
CA CYS A 68 0.48 28.54 -1.89
C CYS A 68 0.74 29.04 -0.46
N ARG A 69 -0.32 29.49 0.21
CA ARG A 69 -0.29 30.04 1.57
C ARG A 69 -0.90 29.05 2.54
N CYS A 70 -0.21 28.72 3.62
CA CYS A 70 -0.81 27.94 4.70
C CYS A 70 -1.97 28.71 5.34
N ILE A 71 -3.15 28.08 5.44
CA ILE A 71 -4.33 28.73 6.04
C ILE A 71 -4.21 28.91 7.55
N HIS A 72 -3.30 28.17 8.21
CA HIS A 72 -3.14 28.20 9.68
C HIS A 72 -2.15 29.24 10.15
N CYS A 73 -1.03 29.46 9.44
CA CYS A 73 0.00 30.40 9.86
C CYS A 73 0.34 31.49 8.84
N GLY A 74 -0.33 31.51 7.68
CA GLY A 74 -0.13 32.51 6.65
C GLY A 74 1.23 32.43 5.93
N LYS A 75 1.99 31.35 6.11
CA LYS A 75 3.31 31.20 5.49
C LYS A 75 3.18 30.82 4.02
N ASP A 76 3.86 31.57 3.16
CA ASP A 76 3.92 31.33 1.73
C ASP A 76 4.98 30.26 1.41
N LEU A 77 4.58 29.26 0.64
CA LEU A 77 5.39 28.10 0.28
C LEU A 77 5.36 27.92 -1.23
N VAL A 78 6.50 27.53 -1.80
CA VAL A 78 6.58 27.16 -3.21
C VAL A 78 5.87 25.82 -3.40
N THR A 79 4.91 25.80 -4.32
CA THR A 79 4.13 24.66 -4.76
C THR A 79 5.04 23.72 -5.55
N PRO A 80 5.46 22.56 -5.00
CA PRO A 80 6.31 21.63 -5.72
C PRO A 80 5.46 20.69 -6.57
N ALA A 81 6.08 19.96 -7.50
CA ALA A 81 5.44 18.84 -8.20
C ALA A 81 4.90 17.73 -7.27
N PHE A 82 5.30 17.74 -5.99
CA PHE A 82 4.87 16.79 -4.96
C PHE A 82 4.43 17.52 -3.69
N THR A 83 3.44 16.97 -2.97
CA THR A 83 2.84 17.54 -1.74
C THR A 83 3.74 17.47 -0.50
N SER A 84 4.97 16.96 -0.63
CA SER A 84 5.90 16.69 0.47
C SER A 84 6.28 17.94 1.27
N ASN A 85 6.49 19.09 0.61
CA ASN A 85 6.82 20.35 1.30
C ASN A 85 5.62 20.94 2.07
N LEU A 86 4.41 20.73 1.58
CA LEU A 86 3.17 21.15 2.25
C LEU A 86 2.97 20.33 3.52
N TRP A 87 3.15 19.00 3.45
CA TRP A 87 3.13 18.10 4.60
C TRP A 87 4.19 18.44 5.64
N ARG A 88 5.42 18.73 5.21
CA ARG A 88 6.52 19.20 6.08
C ARG A 88 6.12 20.46 6.83
N HIS A 89 5.51 21.43 6.15
CA HIS A 89 5.03 22.63 6.79
C HIS A 89 3.92 22.34 7.81
N LEU A 90 2.85 21.62 7.42
CA LEU A 90 1.71 21.33 8.31
C LEU A 90 2.11 20.64 9.61
N ARG A 91 3.09 19.73 9.58
CA ARG A 91 3.59 19.04 10.79
C ARG A 91 4.36 19.95 11.74
N SER A 92 5.00 20.99 11.22
CA SER A 92 5.74 21.99 12.01
C SER A 92 4.94 23.27 12.30
N CYS A 93 3.70 23.36 11.80
CA CYS A 93 2.88 24.55 11.89
C CYS A 93 2.25 24.65 13.29
N THR A 94 2.86 25.44 14.17
CA THR A 94 2.42 25.63 15.57
C THR A 94 1.02 26.22 15.70
N LYS A 95 0.52 26.92 14.67
CA LYS A 95 -0.82 27.53 14.67
C LYS A 95 -1.95 26.59 14.22
N LYS A 96 -1.64 25.38 13.75
CA LYS A 96 -2.65 24.38 13.35
C LYS A 96 -3.42 23.81 14.55
N SER A 97 -2.82 23.77 15.74
CA SER A 97 -3.51 23.34 16.98
C SER A 97 -4.46 24.39 17.54
N GLU A 98 -4.28 25.67 17.17
CA GLU A 98 -5.04 26.80 17.73
C GLU A 98 -6.36 27.06 16.98
N THR A 99 -6.48 26.60 15.73
CA THR A 99 -7.66 26.83 14.88
C THR A 99 -8.85 25.88 15.16
N LYS A 100 -8.77 25.00 16.17
CA LYS A 100 -9.89 24.13 16.60
C LYS A 100 -10.71 24.63 17.79
N SER A 101 -10.42 25.81 18.35
CA SER A 101 -11.20 26.38 19.46
C SER A 101 -11.85 27.69 19.05
N GLY A 102 -13.07 27.57 18.49
CA GLY A 102 -14.00 28.68 18.28
C GLY A 102 -15.37 28.31 18.83
N GLY A 103 -15.55 28.45 20.14
CA GLY A 103 -16.81 28.25 20.86
C GLY A 103 -16.65 28.69 22.32
N ASN A 104 -17.05 29.93 22.62
CA ASN A 104 -16.94 30.58 23.92
C ASN A 104 -17.80 29.89 25.01
N GLY A 105 -17.31 29.88 26.25
CA GLY A 105 -18.18 29.84 27.44
C GLY A 105 -17.56 29.31 28.74
N CYS A 106 -17.31 30.25 29.65
CA CYS A 106 -17.16 30.16 31.12
C CYS A 106 -15.76 29.91 31.72
N GLU A 107 -15.22 31.02 32.19
CA GLU A 107 -14.20 31.22 33.19
C GLU A 107 -14.67 30.77 34.59
N GLN A 108 -13.69 30.48 35.46
CA GLN A 108 -13.75 30.26 36.92
C GLN A 108 -14.67 29.15 37.46
N ASP A 109 -14.06 28.04 37.90
CA ASP A 109 -14.26 27.57 39.29
C ASP A 109 -13.28 26.45 39.69
N ARG A 110 -12.90 26.47 40.97
CA ARG A 110 -12.18 25.44 41.78
C ARG A 110 -10.65 25.53 41.91
N LEU A 111 -10.26 26.49 42.75
CA LEU A 111 -9.26 26.30 43.79
C LEU A 111 -9.70 25.21 44.81
N ASN A 112 -8.70 24.55 45.40
CA ASN A 112 -8.68 23.79 46.68
C ASN A 112 -9.21 22.34 46.74
N LYS A 113 -8.24 21.40 46.68
CA LYS A 113 -7.92 20.28 47.61
C LYS A 113 -7.11 19.24 46.81
N ASP A 114 -5.93 18.76 47.18
CA ASP A 114 -5.38 18.50 48.51
C ASP A 114 -3.87 18.78 48.55
N GLN A 115 -3.46 19.62 49.49
CA GLN A 115 -2.16 19.52 50.14
C GLN A 115 -2.38 18.77 51.46
N ASN A 116 -1.88 17.54 51.59
CA ASN A 116 -1.11 17.17 52.79
C ASN A 116 -0.30 15.87 52.61
N LYS A 117 0.99 16.03 52.29
CA LYS A 117 2.08 15.32 52.98
C LYS A 117 3.40 15.96 52.55
N ARG A 118 3.86 16.94 53.35
CA ARG A 118 5.26 17.36 53.40
C ARG A 118 6.00 16.60 54.49
N ASN A 119 7.27 16.38 54.20
CA ASN A 119 8.47 16.21 55.04
C ASN A 119 9.29 15.07 54.41
N SER A 120 10.54 15.21 54.00
CA SER A 120 11.61 16.14 54.39
C SER A 120 12.53 16.41 53.19
N VAL A 121 13.19 17.56 53.24
CA VAL A 121 14.27 18.04 52.36
C VAL A 121 15.50 17.14 52.54
N ASP A 122 16.26 16.90 51.47
CA ASP A 122 17.72 17.13 51.44
C ASP A 122 18.26 17.17 50.01
N VAL A 123 18.86 18.31 49.69
CA VAL A 123 19.63 18.61 48.49
C VAL A 123 21.08 18.24 48.80
N VAL A 124 21.69 17.36 48.00
CA VAL A 124 23.14 17.23 47.95
C VAL A 124 23.57 17.30 46.49
N GLY A 125 24.15 18.44 46.13
CA GLY A 125 24.98 18.57 44.94
C GLY A 125 26.29 17.82 45.15
N ALA A 126 26.78 17.16 44.11
CA ALA A 126 28.13 16.63 44.06
C ALA A 126 28.87 17.27 42.89
N SER A 127 29.98 17.87 43.26
CA SER A 127 30.88 18.73 42.52
C SER A 127 31.74 17.99 41.50
N VAL A 128 32.13 18.75 40.48
CA VAL A 128 33.22 18.50 39.55
C VAL A 128 34.54 18.51 40.34
N TYR A 129 35.38 17.49 40.15
CA TYR A 129 36.80 17.57 40.47
C TYR A 129 37.60 17.41 39.16
N GLU A 130 38.29 18.48 38.78
CA GLU A 130 39.45 18.41 37.91
C GLU A 130 40.63 17.89 38.74
N SER A 131 41.47 17.05 38.13
CA SER A 131 42.79 16.77 38.68
C SER A 131 43.78 16.66 37.54
N SER A 132 44.82 17.46 37.71
CA SER A 132 45.93 17.81 36.83
C SER A 132 46.78 16.63 36.39
N SER A 133 47.31 16.75 35.17
CA SER A 133 48.33 15.92 34.58
C SER A 133 49.73 16.47 34.87
N ASP A 134 50.64 15.58 35.27
CA ASP A 134 52.08 15.75 35.10
C ASP A 134 52.62 14.59 34.25
N ARG A 135 53.55 14.95 33.34
CA ARG A 135 54.28 14.10 32.38
C ARG A 135 55.47 13.40 33.09
N GLU A 136 56.21 12.40 32.61
CA GLU A 136 56.53 11.79 31.31
C GLU A 136 56.89 10.31 31.51
N GLY A 137 56.90 9.52 30.43
CA GLY A 137 57.52 8.19 30.39
C GLY A 137 57.26 7.45 29.09
N VAL A 138 58.15 7.61 28.11
CA VAL A 138 58.15 6.92 26.80
C VAL A 138 58.64 5.48 26.95
N SER A 139 57.90 4.51 26.40
CA SER A 139 58.50 3.39 25.64
C SER A 139 57.46 2.53 24.91
N ASN A 140 57.77 2.29 23.63
CA ASN A 140 57.04 1.46 22.69
C ASN A 140 57.23 -0.04 22.98
N ASN A 141 56.16 -0.84 22.83
CA ASN A 141 56.11 -1.95 21.88
C ASN A 141 54.79 -2.75 21.96
N THR A 142 54.14 -2.84 20.80
CA THR A 142 53.43 -3.99 20.22
C THR A 142 52.79 -5.03 21.16
N LEU A 143 51.46 -5.14 21.12
CA LEU A 143 50.75 -6.42 20.96
C LEU A 143 49.25 -6.19 20.73
N LEU A 144 48.80 -6.62 19.55
CA LEU A 144 47.40 -6.78 19.16
C LEU A 144 46.68 -7.73 20.13
N LYS A 145 46.05 -7.19 21.18
CA LYS A 145 45.04 -7.94 21.95
C LYS A 145 43.67 -7.66 21.36
N LYS A 146 43.26 -8.51 20.42
CA LYS A 146 41.86 -8.81 20.10
C LYS A 146 41.14 -9.03 21.45
N ARG A 147 40.37 -8.05 21.92
CA ARG A 147 39.42 -8.28 23.02
C ARG A 147 38.29 -9.12 22.44
N GLN A 148 38.45 -10.44 22.47
CA GLN A 148 37.32 -11.36 22.44
C GLN A 148 36.48 -11.05 23.69
N ARG A 149 35.32 -10.42 23.49
CA ARG A 149 34.27 -10.39 24.52
C ARG A 149 33.62 -11.76 24.50
N SER A 150 34.07 -12.62 25.39
CA SER A 150 33.41 -13.86 25.73
C SER A 150 31.99 -13.57 26.21
N SER A 151 31.06 -14.37 25.70
CA SER A 151 29.64 -14.42 25.99
C SER A 151 29.32 -14.67 27.46
N ILE A 152 28.07 -14.31 27.79
CA ILE A 152 27.30 -14.54 29.03
C ILE A 152 27.16 -13.25 29.85
N LEU A 153 26.12 -12.51 29.52
CA LEU A 153 25.33 -11.75 30.47
C LEU A 153 23.89 -11.96 30.02
N GLU A 154 23.08 -12.58 30.88
CA GLU A 154 21.62 -12.51 30.84
C GLU A 154 21.24 -11.03 30.96
N GLY A 155 21.33 -10.31 29.84
CA GLY A 155 20.99 -8.91 29.75
C GLY A 155 19.47 -8.83 29.83
N LYS A 156 18.96 -8.45 31.00
CA LYS A 156 17.56 -8.05 31.18
C LYS A 156 17.20 -7.10 30.03
N THR A 157 16.40 -7.56 29.08
CA THR A 157 16.06 -6.82 27.87
C THR A 157 15.37 -5.53 28.29
N ARG A 158 16.06 -4.40 28.22
CA ARG A 158 15.47 -3.10 28.54
C ARG A 158 14.56 -2.75 27.37
N SER A 159 13.26 -2.92 27.57
CA SER A 159 12.24 -2.49 26.63
C SER A 159 12.02 -0.98 26.77
N GLY A 160 12.18 -0.24 25.68
CA GLY A 160 11.85 1.19 25.60
C GLY A 160 10.64 1.38 24.68
N MET A 161 9.77 2.33 25.01
CA MET A 161 8.63 2.70 24.15
C MET A 161 9.00 3.92 23.32
N LEU A 162 8.83 3.82 22.00
CA LEU A 162 8.98 4.95 21.08
C LEU A 162 7.61 5.63 20.94
N LEU A 163 7.48 6.89 21.38
CA LEU A 163 6.19 7.60 21.42
C LEU A 163 5.70 8.07 20.04
N GLY A 164 6.59 8.21 19.06
CA GLY A 164 6.27 8.57 17.69
C GLY A 164 7.08 7.72 16.72
N LEU A 165 6.38 6.96 15.86
CA LEU A 165 7.01 6.10 14.84
C LEU A 165 7.46 6.90 13.61
N ASP A 166 6.96 8.12 13.44
CA ASP A 166 7.28 9.03 12.34
C ASP A 166 8.75 9.44 12.29
N VAL A 167 9.47 9.33 13.41
CA VAL A 167 10.94 9.47 13.46
C VAL A 167 11.68 8.40 12.63
N LEU A 168 10.99 7.31 12.29
CA LEU A 168 11.48 6.24 11.44
C LEU A 168 10.97 6.35 9.99
N ASP A 169 10.25 7.42 9.64
CA ASP A 169 9.86 7.73 8.27
C ASP A 169 10.97 8.49 7.54
N CYS A 170 11.04 8.29 6.22
CA CYS A 170 11.95 9.04 5.38
C CYS A 170 11.54 10.52 5.37
N PRO A 171 12.43 11.48 5.71
CA PRO A 171 12.06 12.90 5.76
C PRO A 171 11.78 13.52 4.38
N ILE A 172 11.99 12.75 3.31
CA ILE A 172 11.82 13.18 1.91
C ILE A 172 10.48 12.70 1.35
N CYS A 173 10.19 11.40 1.44
CA CYS A 173 8.95 10.81 0.92
C CYS A 173 7.89 10.53 1.98
N PHE A 174 8.22 10.62 3.27
CA PHE A 174 7.33 10.33 4.41
C PHE A 174 6.73 8.92 4.41
N GLU A 175 7.46 7.99 3.80
CA GLU A 175 7.19 6.55 3.90
C GLU A 175 8.17 5.94 4.90
N ALA A 176 7.78 4.85 5.55
CA ALA A 176 8.63 4.12 6.48
C ALA A 176 10.01 3.84 5.86
N LEU A 177 11.08 4.16 6.60
CA LEU A 177 12.43 3.84 6.15
C LEU A 177 12.55 2.34 5.92
N THR A 178 13.23 1.98 4.83
CA THR A 178 13.55 0.59 4.48
C THR A 178 15.06 0.47 4.35
N ILE A 179 15.59 -0.69 4.73
CA ILE A 179 17.02 -0.98 4.61
C ILE A 179 17.33 -1.24 3.13
N PRO A 180 18.36 -0.60 2.52
CA PRO A 180 19.36 0.27 3.15
C PRO A 180 18.90 1.71 3.42
N ILE A 181 19.31 2.24 4.58
CA ILE A 181 19.11 3.65 4.96
C ILE A 181 20.41 4.41 4.71
N PHE A 182 20.33 5.54 4.01
CA PHE A 182 21.49 6.38 3.70
C PHE A 182 21.49 7.65 4.54
N GLN A 183 22.67 8.18 4.81
CA GLN A 183 22.86 9.48 5.43
C GLN A 183 23.87 10.31 4.63
N CYS A 184 23.68 11.62 4.60
CA CYS A 184 24.74 12.52 4.11
C CYS A 184 25.79 12.79 5.21
N ASP A 185 26.85 13.52 4.86
CA ASP A 185 27.93 13.88 5.81
C ASP A 185 27.43 14.70 7.03
N ASN A 186 26.31 15.40 6.86
CA ASN A 186 25.65 16.16 7.93
C ASN A 186 24.58 15.35 8.69
N GLY A 187 24.45 14.03 8.45
CA GLY A 187 23.56 13.13 9.20
C GLY A 187 22.09 13.11 8.75
N HIS A 188 21.70 13.80 7.67
CA HIS A 188 20.33 13.73 7.16
C HIS A 188 20.04 12.39 6.47
N LEU A 189 18.96 11.73 6.89
CA LEU A 189 18.57 10.42 6.39
C LEU A 189 17.83 10.49 5.04
N ALA A 190 18.00 9.45 4.23
CA ALA A 190 17.27 9.22 2.99
C ALA A 190 17.11 7.71 2.74
N CYS A 191 15.97 7.29 2.19
CA CYS A 191 15.81 5.93 1.66
C CYS A 191 16.43 5.80 0.27
N SER A 192 16.72 4.57 -0.15
CA SER A 192 17.37 4.28 -1.44
C SER A 192 16.68 4.94 -2.64
N SER A 193 15.34 4.90 -2.69
CA SER A 193 14.57 5.47 -3.80
C SER A 193 14.67 7.00 -3.84
N CYS A 194 14.69 7.66 -2.68
CA CYS A 194 14.87 9.11 -2.58
C CYS A 194 16.29 9.55 -2.97
N CYS A 195 17.33 8.76 -2.67
CA CYS A 195 18.69 9.07 -3.12
C CYS A 195 18.76 9.19 -4.65
N HIS A 196 18.23 8.20 -5.38
CA HIS A 196 18.22 8.22 -6.84
C HIS A 196 17.38 9.37 -7.41
N LYS A 197 16.18 9.61 -6.88
CA LYS A 197 15.29 10.69 -7.32
C LYS A 197 15.87 12.09 -7.15
N LEU A 198 16.79 12.26 -6.19
CA LEU A 198 17.44 13.53 -5.90
C LEU A 198 18.88 13.60 -6.44
N SER A 199 19.23 12.75 -7.40
CA SER A 199 20.56 12.70 -8.01
C SER A 199 21.68 12.63 -6.96
N ASN A 200 21.45 11.85 -5.89
CA ASN A 200 22.40 11.66 -4.79
C ASN A 200 22.80 12.96 -4.06
N LYS A 201 21.90 13.96 -4.02
CA LYS A 201 22.10 15.23 -3.32
C LYS A 201 21.10 15.40 -2.19
N CYS A 202 21.60 15.68 -0.98
CA CYS A 202 20.75 15.94 0.18
C CYS A 202 19.93 17.21 -0.06
N PRO A 203 18.58 17.17 0.06
CA PRO A 203 17.75 18.34 -0.18
C PRO A 203 17.86 19.38 0.94
N THR A 204 18.35 18.99 2.12
CA THR A 204 18.46 19.88 3.29
C THR A 204 19.77 20.66 3.31
N CYS A 205 20.89 20.03 2.98
CA CYS A 205 22.23 20.63 3.12
C CYS A 205 23.09 20.58 1.85
N ALA A 206 22.55 20.11 0.73
CA ALA A 206 23.23 19.96 -0.55
C ALA A 206 24.45 19.01 -0.58
N SER A 207 24.86 18.40 0.54
CA SER A 207 25.91 17.38 0.58
C SER A 207 25.54 16.11 -0.18
N PRO A 208 26.53 15.34 -0.68
CA PRO A 208 26.28 14.03 -1.29
C PRO A 208 25.55 13.07 -0.33
N VAL A 209 24.62 12.27 -0.85
CA VAL A 209 23.88 11.23 -0.12
C VAL A 209 23.78 9.97 -0.97
N GLY A 210 23.59 8.79 -0.36
CA GLY A 210 23.43 7.52 -1.08
C GLY A 210 24.68 6.65 -1.13
N HIS A 211 25.84 7.14 -0.65
CA HIS A 211 27.08 6.37 -0.56
C HIS A 211 27.37 5.88 0.87
N ASN A 212 26.90 6.61 1.90
CA ASN A 212 27.11 6.27 3.31
C ASN A 212 25.83 5.69 3.93
N ARG A 213 25.89 4.45 4.43
CA ARG A 213 24.75 3.76 5.07
C ARG A 213 24.70 4.05 6.57
N CYS A 214 23.52 4.43 7.07
CA CYS A 214 23.30 4.65 8.49
C CYS A 214 22.99 3.32 9.21
N ARG A 215 24.03 2.50 9.47
CA ARG A 215 23.89 1.18 10.11
C ARG A 215 23.22 1.23 11.50
N ALA A 216 23.43 2.31 12.24
CA ALA A 216 22.78 2.53 13.53
C ALA A 216 21.25 2.60 13.37
N MET A 217 20.74 3.41 12.44
CA MET A 217 19.31 3.50 12.17
C MET A 217 18.73 2.22 11.55
N GLU A 218 19.50 1.51 10.73
CA GLU A 218 19.12 0.17 10.25
C GLU A 218 18.89 -0.79 11.44
N SER A 219 19.78 -0.77 12.45
CA SER A 219 19.66 -1.61 13.65
C SER A 219 18.45 -1.22 14.52
N VAL A 220 18.17 0.08 14.65
CA VAL A 220 16.96 0.57 15.33
C VAL A 220 15.71 0.08 14.62
N LEU A 221 15.66 0.21 13.29
CA LEU A 221 14.53 -0.20 12.46
C LEU A 221 14.23 -1.70 12.56
N GLU A 222 15.26 -2.55 12.63
CA GLU A 222 15.14 -3.99 12.84
C GLU A 222 14.62 -4.35 14.25
N SER A 223 14.89 -3.50 15.24
CA SER A 223 14.54 -3.73 16.64
C SER A 223 13.15 -3.19 17.02
N VAL A 224 12.54 -2.36 16.16
CA VAL A 224 11.21 -1.79 16.39
C VAL A 224 10.16 -2.68 15.74
N PHE A 225 9.30 -3.27 16.57
CA PHE A 225 8.17 -4.09 16.15
C PHE A 225 6.86 -3.36 16.43
N VAL A 226 5.96 -3.39 15.46
CA VAL A 226 4.63 -2.80 15.57
C VAL A 226 3.57 -3.84 15.26
N PRO A 227 2.40 -3.79 15.92
CA PRO A 227 1.28 -4.66 15.55
C PRO A 227 0.86 -4.38 14.12
N CYS A 228 0.50 -5.43 13.38
CA CYS A 228 -0.07 -5.30 12.05
C CYS A 228 -1.31 -4.39 12.09
N ARG A 229 -1.48 -3.50 11.09
CA ARG A 229 -2.70 -2.68 10.97
C ARG A 229 -3.98 -3.52 10.79
N ASN A 230 -3.84 -4.74 10.28
CA ASN A 230 -4.93 -5.70 10.16
C ASN A 230 -5.17 -6.51 11.45
N ALA A 231 -4.61 -6.10 12.59
CA ALA A 231 -4.89 -6.73 13.89
C ALA A 231 -6.38 -6.70 14.24
N LYS A 232 -7.08 -5.62 13.89
CA LYS A 232 -8.55 -5.51 14.01
C LYS A 232 -9.32 -6.55 13.20
N PHE A 233 -8.69 -7.16 12.20
CA PHE A 233 -9.25 -8.22 11.37
C PHE A 233 -8.74 -9.62 11.76
N GLY A 234 -7.91 -9.73 12.80
CA GLY A 234 -7.40 -11.01 13.31
C GLY A 234 -5.91 -11.27 13.11
N CYS A 235 -5.15 -10.34 12.50
CA CYS A 235 -3.70 -10.52 12.38
C CYS A 235 -2.99 -10.35 13.73
N THR A 236 -2.42 -11.41 14.27
CA THR A 236 -1.68 -11.39 15.56
C THR A 236 -0.19 -11.07 15.41
N LYS A 237 0.29 -10.83 14.18
CA LYS A 237 1.71 -10.62 13.92
C LYS A 237 2.16 -9.22 14.35
N ASN A 238 3.25 -9.19 15.10
CA ASN A 238 4.09 -8.00 15.25
C ASN A 238 5.17 -8.02 14.17
N VAL A 239 5.32 -6.91 13.46
CA VAL A 239 6.18 -6.80 12.27
C VAL A 239 7.25 -5.76 12.53
N SER A 240 8.48 -6.03 12.10
CA SER A 240 9.52 -4.99 12.10
C SER A 240 9.06 -3.79 11.28
N TYR A 241 9.28 -2.58 11.78
CA TYR A 241 8.74 -1.34 11.19
C TYR A 241 9.11 -1.19 9.71
N GLY A 242 10.36 -1.49 9.35
CA GLY A 242 10.83 -1.47 7.95
C GLY A 242 10.20 -2.52 7.02
N LYS A 243 9.44 -3.47 7.56
CA LYS A 243 8.76 -4.55 6.82
C LYS A 243 7.23 -4.46 6.88
N VAL A 244 6.69 -3.36 7.42
CA VAL A 244 5.23 -3.17 7.53
C VAL A 244 4.56 -3.23 6.15
N SER A 245 5.05 -2.46 5.18
CA SER A 245 4.46 -2.42 3.83
C SER A 245 4.53 -3.77 3.10
N THR A 246 5.62 -4.52 3.26
CA THR A 246 5.73 -5.86 2.65
C THR A 246 4.78 -6.84 3.31
N HIS A 247 4.70 -6.82 4.65
CA HIS A 247 3.74 -7.64 5.38
C HIS A 247 2.29 -7.31 5.02
N GLU A 248 1.92 -6.03 4.92
CA GLU A 248 0.56 -5.63 4.55
C GLU A 248 0.14 -6.20 3.19
N LYS A 249 1.06 -6.31 2.22
CA LYS A 249 0.77 -6.95 0.92
C LYS A 249 0.59 -8.47 1.00
N GLU A 250 1.21 -9.11 1.98
CA GLU A 250 1.25 -10.57 2.16
C GLU A 250 0.31 -11.07 3.28
N CYS A 251 -0.31 -10.16 4.03
CA CYS A 251 -1.14 -10.50 5.17
C CYS A 251 -2.47 -11.10 4.72
N THR A 252 -2.79 -12.32 5.19
CA THR A 252 -4.06 -13.00 4.89
C THR A 252 -5.29 -12.20 5.33
N PHE A 253 -5.13 -11.31 6.30
CA PHE A 253 -6.19 -10.45 6.82
C PHE A 253 -6.28 -9.09 6.10
N SER A 254 -5.48 -8.86 5.06
CA SER A 254 -5.60 -7.65 4.25
C SER A 254 -6.94 -7.60 3.53
N GLN A 255 -7.57 -6.43 3.59
CA GLN A 255 -8.82 -6.17 2.91
C GLN A 255 -8.55 -5.91 1.43
N CYS A 256 -9.39 -6.46 0.57
CA CYS A 256 -9.41 -6.21 -0.86
C CYS A 256 -10.64 -5.35 -1.20
N SER A 257 -10.53 -4.50 -2.22
CA SER A 257 -11.63 -3.73 -2.78
C SER A 257 -12.37 -4.54 -3.84
N CYS A 258 -13.68 -4.37 -3.92
CA CYS A 258 -14.48 -4.96 -4.99
C CYS A 258 -14.00 -4.42 -6.36
N PRO A 259 -13.77 -5.27 -7.37
CA PRO A 259 -13.32 -4.81 -8.69
C PRO A 259 -14.44 -4.13 -9.50
N ALA A 260 -15.70 -4.20 -9.09
CA ALA A 260 -16.79 -3.51 -9.80
C ALA A 260 -16.65 -1.98 -9.64
N LEU A 261 -16.69 -1.25 -10.76
CA LEU A 261 -16.43 0.20 -10.81
C LEU A 261 -17.30 1.06 -9.88
N ASP A 262 -18.53 0.62 -9.64
CA ASP A 262 -19.54 1.37 -8.85
C ASP A 262 -19.74 0.76 -7.45
N CYS A 263 -18.74 0.01 -6.96
CA CYS A 263 -18.80 -0.67 -5.67
C CYS A 263 -17.65 -0.26 -4.76
N ASN A 264 -17.98 0.17 -3.54
CA ASN A 264 -17.03 0.54 -2.51
C ASN A 264 -16.85 -0.53 -1.42
N TYR A 265 -17.40 -1.73 -1.64
CA TYR A 265 -17.29 -2.82 -0.67
C TYR A 265 -15.82 -3.26 -0.54
N THR A 266 -15.39 -3.40 0.72
CA THR A 266 -14.07 -3.92 1.07
C THR A 266 -14.24 -5.10 2.02
N GLY A 267 -13.40 -6.12 1.87
CA GLY A 267 -13.50 -7.35 2.65
C GLY A 267 -12.29 -8.27 2.46
N SER A 268 -12.25 -9.39 3.19
CA SER A 268 -11.32 -10.47 2.85
C SER A 268 -11.55 -10.96 1.42
N TYR A 269 -10.55 -11.55 0.76
CA TYR A 269 -10.72 -12.03 -0.62
C TYR A 269 -11.86 -13.06 -0.76
N ASN A 270 -12.11 -13.88 0.27
CA ASN A 270 -13.25 -14.81 0.33
C ASN A 270 -14.61 -14.08 0.42
N ASN A 271 -14.66 -13.01 1.21
CA ASN A 271 -15.87 -12.18 1.33
C ASN A 271 -16.12 -11.41 0.03
N ILE A 272 -15.07 -10.89 -0.61
CA ILE A 272 -15.14 -10.20 -1.89
C ILE A 272 -15.68 -11.11 -2.99
N TYR A 273 -15.24 -12.37 -3.06
CA TYR A 273 -15.82 -13.34 -3.99
C TYR A 273 -17.33 -13.52 -3.75
N SER A 274 -17.72 -13.71 -2.48
CA SER A 274 -19.11 -13.96 -2.11
C SER A 274 -20.00 -12.75 -2.40
N HIS A 275 -19.55 -11.56 -2.03
CA HIS A 275 -20.17 -10.28 -2.36
C HIS A 275 -20.34 -10.12 -3.86
N PHE A 276 -19.27 -10.29 -4.64
CA PHE A 276 -19.34 -10.13 -6.10
C PHE A 276 -20.34 -11.11 -6.74
N VAL A 277 -20.34 -12.37 -6.28
CA VAL A 277 -21.26 -13.40 -6.78
C VAL A 277 -22.72 -13.14 -6.36
N ASN A 278 -23.01 -12.34 -5.35
CA ASN A 278 -24.38 -12.07 -4.90
C ASN A 278 -24.88 -10.72 -5.39
N ASP A 279 -24.07 -9.67 -5.24
CA ASP A 279 -24.44 -8.28 -5.47
C ASP A 279 -24.12 -7.80 -6.91
N HIS A 280 -23.36 -8.58 -7.68
CA HIS A 280 -22.96 -8.26 -9.06
C HIS A 280 -23.30 -9.36 -10.08
N ARG A 281 -24.29 -10.21 -9.77
CA ARG A 281 -24.74 -11.33 -10.62
C ARG A 281 -25.07 -10.93 -12.06
N HIS A 282 -25.74 -9.80 -12.22
CA HIS A 282 -26.29 -9.34 -13.49
C HIS A 282 -25.38 -8.34 -14.22
N LYS A 283 -24.16 -8.08 -13.73
CA LYS A 283 -23.21 -7.24 -14.45
C LYS A 283 -22.75 -7.99 -15.72
N PRO A 284 -22.96 -7.41 -16.92
CA PRO A 284 -22.64 -8.08 -18.19
C PRO A 284 -21.13 -8.36 -18.34
N THR A 285 -20.30 -7.61 -17.62
CA THR A 285 -18.84 -7.75 -17.62
C THR A 285 -18.33 -8.77 -16.59
N SER A 286 -19.02 -9.92 -16.43
CA SER A 286 -18.50 -11.01 -15.59
C SER A 286 -18.71 -12.40 -16.19
N ILE A 287 -17.70 -13.26 -16.08
CA ILE A 287 -17.69 -14.62 -16.66
C ILE A 287 -17.19 -15.62 -15.62
N SER A 288 -17.80 -16.78 -15.52
CA SER A 288 -17.34 -17.87 -14.64
C SER A 288 -16.41 -18.83 -15.39
N PHE A 289 -15.38 -19.32 -14.73
CA PHE A 289 -14.46 -20.33 -15.29
C PHE A 289 -13.84 -21.20 -14.19
N VAL A 290 -13.05 -22.20 -14.59
CA VAL A 290 -12.28 -23.07 -13.69
C VAL A 290 -10.81 -23.05 -14.10
N CYS A 291 -9.92 -22.92 -13.12
CA CYS A 291 -8.48 -22.96 -13.36
C CYS A 291 -8.04 -24.28 -14.03
N GLY A 292 -7.08 -24.17 -14.95
CA GLY A 292 -6.57 -25.28 -15.75
C GLY A 292 -7.23 -25.42 -17.13
N GLY A 293 -8.30 -24.66 -17.40
CA GLY A 293 -8.91 -24.50 -18.72
C GLY A 293 -8.62 -23.13 -19.35
N SER A 294 -9.26 -22.90 -20.49
CA SER A 294 -9.30 -21.60 -21.17
C SER A 294 -10.74 -21.09 -21.26
N VAL A 295 -10.92 -19.78 -21.19
CA VAL A 295 -12.20 -19.10 -21.36
C VAL A 295 -12.08 -18.08 -22.48
N ASP A 296 -13.07 -18.05 -23.37
CA ASP A 296 -13.20 -17.02 -24.38
C ASP A 296 -13.89 -15.81 -23.75
N VAL A 297 -13.31 -14.64 -23.97
CA VAL A 297 -13.79 -13.38 -23.40
C VAL A 297 -13.99 -12.36 -24.50
N GLN A 298 -15.03 -11.56 -24.33
CA GLN A 298 -15.39 -10.47 -25.20
C GLN A 298 -15.59 -9.23 -24.35
N MET A 299 -15.04 -8.10 -24.79
CA MET A 299 -15.09 -6.84 -24.05
C MET A 299 -15.13 -5.67 -25.03
N ASN A 300 -16.04 -4.71 -24.81
CA ASN A 300 -16.04 -3.48 -25.59
C ASN A 300 -14.99 -2.53 -24.99
N ILE A 301 -13.90 -2.27 -25.70
CA ILE A 301 -12.77 -1.48 -25.19
C ILE A 301 -13.06 0.04 -25.10
N ALA A 302 -14.16 0.52 -25.67
CA ALA A 302 -14.60 1.91 -25.58
C ALA A 302 -15.52 2.14 -24.38
N SER A 303 -16.45 1.23 -24.09
CA SER A 303 -17.40 1.35 -22.97
C SER A 303 -16.96 0.64 -21.70
N ASP A 304 -16.33 -0.53 -21.83
CA ASP A 304 -15.98 -1.39 -20.70
C ASP A 304 -14.57 -1.08 -20.25
N LYS A 305 -14.39 -0.88 -18.94
CA LYS A 305 -13.07 -0.67 -18.33
C LYS A 305 -12.51 -1.92 -17.67
N ILE A 306 -13.40 -2.84 -17.29
CA ILE A 306 -13.04 -4.06 -16.57
C ILE A 306 -13.99 -5.20 -16.89
N LEU A 307 -13.42 -6.39 -17.08
CA LEU A 307 -14.11 -7.67 -17.13
C LEU A 307 -13.67 -8.53 -15.93
N VAL A 308 -14.60 -9.09 -15.18
CA VAL A 308 -14.30 -9.88 -13.97
C VAL A 308 -14.51 -11.37 -14.24
N LEU A 309 -13.45 -12.16 -14.10
CA LEU A 309 -13.48 -13.61 -14.20
C LEU A 309 -13.63 -14.23 -12.81
N LYS A 310 -14.62 -15.10 -12.63
CA LYS A 310 -14.97 -15.76 -11.38
C LYS A 310 -14.50 -17.22 -11.42
N GLU A 311 -13.51 -17.56 -10.61
CA GLU A 311 -13.02 -18.94 -10.51
C GLU A 311 -13.80 -19.69 -9.43
N SER A 312 -14.55 -20.72 -9.84
CA SER A 312 -15.57 -21.32 -8.98
C SER A 312 -15.04 -22.26 -7.89
N LYS A 313 -13.87 -22.88 -8.06
CA LYS A 313 -13.36 -23.91 -7.13
C LYS A 313 -12.52 -23.33 -6.01
N LYS A 314 -11.64 -22.40 -6.36
CA LYS A 314 -10.74 -21.66 -5.47
C LYS A 314 -11.37 -20.38 -4.93
N ARG A 315 -12.55 -20.00 -5.43
CA ARG A 315 -13.28 -18.78 -5.04
C ARG A 315 -12.43 -17.52 -5.18
N LEU A 316 -11.77 -17.39 -6.33
CA LEU A 316 -10.92 -16.25 -6.66
C LEU A 316 -11.57 -15.39 -7.73
N LEU A 317 -11.36 -14.07 -7.64
CA LEU A 317 -11.72 -13.14 -8.69
C LEU A 317 -10.47 -12.69 -9.44
N PHE A 318 -10.59 -12.59 -10.76
CA PHE A 318 -9.59 -12.02 -11.63
C PHE A 318 -10.18 -10.82 -12.37
N ALA A 319 -9.51 -9.68 -12.29
CA ALA A 319 -9.83 -8.48 -13.03
C ALA A 319 -9.01 -8.44 -14.32
N MET A 320 -9.69 -8.50 -15.46
CA MET A 320 -9.11 -8.13 -16.74
C MET A 320 -9.38 -6.66 -17.02
N GLN A 321 -8.32 -5.88 -17.21
CA GLN A 321 -8.42 -4.46 -17.53
C GLN A 321 -7.72 -4.16 -18.86
N CYS A 322 -8.33 -3.26 -19.62
CA CYS A 322 -7.85 -2.77 -20.90
C CYS A 322 -7.50 -1.28 -20.77
N PHE A 323 -6.30 -0.90 -21.21
CA PHE A 323 -5.84 0.49 -21.22
C PHE A 323 -5.51 0.88 -22.65
N ASN A 324 -6.31 1.77 -23.23
CA ASN A 324 -6.14 2.23 -24.60
C ASN A 324 -5.14 3.39 -24.62
N GLU A 325 -3.98 3.16 -25.23
CA GLU A 325 -2.89 4.12 -25.35
C GLU A 325 -2.66 4.45 -26.83
N PRO A 326 -1.98 5.56 -27.18
CA PRO A 326 -1.86 6.02 -28.57
C PRO A 326 -1.27 5.01 -29.57
N LEU A 327 -0.50 4.03 -29.11
CA LEU A 327 0.16 3.03 -29.96
C LEU A 327 -0.55 1.67 -29.98
N GLY A 328 -1.47 1.43 -29.05
CA GLY A 328 -2.07 0.12 -28.87
C GLY A 328 -2.81 -0.05 -27.55
N LEU A 329 -3.34 -1.25 -27.37
CA LEU A 329 -4.10 -1.64 -26.20
C LEU A 329 -3.25 -2.49 -25.25
N TYR A 330 -3.22 -2.11 -23.98
CA TYR A 330 -2.62 -2.91 -22.92
C TYR A 330 -3.70 -3.74 -22.24
N VAL A 331 -3.54 -5.05 -22.24
CA VAL A 331 -4.45 -5.98 -21.58
C VAL A 331 -3.75 -6.60 -20.38
N THR A 332 -4.37 -6.50 -19.20
CA THR A 332 -3.84 -7.07 -17.95
C THR A 332 -4.83 -8.05 -17.36
N VAL A 333 -4.30 -8.99 -16.58
CA VAL A 333 -5.10 -9.86 -15.70
C VAL A 333 -4.49 -9.81 -14.30
N ARG A 334 -5.27 -9.40 -13.32
CA ARG A 334 -4.88 -9.28 -11.91
C ARG A 334 -5.78 -10.13 -11.04
N CYS A 335 -5.23 -10.81 -10.04
CA CYS A 335 -6.02 -11.56 -9.05
C CYS A 335 -6.31 -10.66 -7.84
N ILE A 336 -7.59 -10.59 -7.44
CA ILE A 336 -8.03 -9.81 -6.28
C ILE A 336 -7.84 -10.66 -5.02
N ALA A 337 -6.65 -10.58 -4.45
CA ALA A 337 -6.24 -11.34 -3.27
C ALA A 337 -4.95 -10.77 -2.68
N PRO A 338 -4.69 -10.97 -1.37
CA PRO A 338 -3.38 -10.70 -0.80
C PRO A 338 -2.32 -11.65 -1.38
N SER A 339 -1.04 -11.26 -1.29
CA SER A 339 0.09 -12.06 -1.76
C SER A 339 0.44 -13.22 -0.81
N THR A 340 -0.56 -13.90 -0.27
CA THR A 340 -0.38 -15.02 0.66
C THR A 340 0.09 -16.27 -0.07
N PRO A 341 0.84 -17.17 0.60
CA PRO A 341 1.19 -18.47 0.05
C PRO A 341 -0.04 -19.38 -0.20
N GLU A 342 -1.11 -19.22 0.58
CA GLU A 342 -2.32 -20.07 0.54
C GLU A 342 -3.03 -20.06 -0.82
N VAL A 343 -3.09 -18.90 -1.47
CA VAL A 343 -3.70 -18.75 -2.81
C VAL A 343 -2.88 -19.49 -3.88
N GLY A 344 -1.60 -19.74 -3.61
CA GLY A 344 -0.66 -20.36 -4.52
C GLY A 344 -0.27 -19.46 -5.71
N LYS A 345 0.68 -19.94 -6.51
CA LYS A 345 1.08 -19.29 -7.76
C LYS A 345 0.23 -19.83 -8.91
N LEU A 346 -0.32 -18.93 -9.73
CA LEU A 346 -1.10 -19.28 -10.90
C LEU A 346 -0.42 -18.68 -12.13
N ALA A 347 0.00 -19.52 -13.08
CA ALA A 347 0.44 -19.05 -14.39
C ALA A 347 -0.78 -18.67 -15.24
N TYR A 348 -0.60 -17.79 -16.21
CA TYR A 348 -1.64 -17.45 -17.17
C TYR A 348 -1.10 -17.23 -18.58
N CYS A 349 -1.98 -17.41 -19.56
CA CYS A 349 -1.73 -17.15 -20.96
C CYS A 349 -2.89 -16.36 -21.56
N LEU A 350 -2.57 -15.33 -22.33
CA LEU A 350 -3.51 -14.54 -23.11
C LEU A 350 -3.26 -14.84 -24.59
N TYR A 351 -4.31 -15.15 -25.32
CA TYR A 351 -4.28 -15.45 -26.74
C TYR A 351 -5.22 -14.49 -27.46
N TYR A 352 -4.68 -13.72 -28.40
CA TYR A 352 -5.44 -12.84 -29.26
C TYR A 352 -5.17 -13.23 -30.70
N SER A 353 -6.20 -13.34 -31.54
CA SER A 353 -6.03 -13.64 -32.97
C SER A 353 -6.91 -12.74 -33.81
N MET A 354 -6.35 -12.17 -34.87
CA MET A 354 -7.05 -11.31 -35.82
C MET A 354 -6.38 -11.42 -37.20
N ASP A 355 -7.19 -11.59 -38.26
CA ASP A 355 -6.72 -11.67 -39.65
C ASP A 355 -5.54 -12.65 -39.88
N GLY A 356 -5.57 -13.80 -39.21
CA GLY A 356 -4.51 -14.82 -39.29
C GLY A 356 -3.25 -14.51 -38.47
N HIS A 357 -3.16 -13.33 -37.84
CA HIS A 357 -2.12 -13.03 -36.86
C HIS A 357 -2.54 -13.51 -35.48
N THR A 358 -1.62 -14.16 -34.77
CA THR A 358 -1.83 -14.58 -33.37
C THR A 358 -0.79 -13.95 -32.46
N LEU A 359 -1.25 -13.25 -31.43
CA LEU A 359 -0.44 -12.78 -30.32
C LEU A 359 -0.65 -13.72 -29.13
N THR A 360 0.44 -14.09 -28.47
CA THR A 360 0.41 -14.88 -27.24
C THR A 360 1.27 -14.23 -26.18
N TYR A 361 0.69 -14.00 -25.00
CA TYR A 361 1.41 -13.53 -23.83
C TYR A 361 1.33 -14.59 -22.74
N LYS A 362 2.48 -14.99 -22.18
CA LYS A 362 2.55 -15.98 -21.10
C LYS A 362 3.24 -15.38 -19.90
N SER A 363 2.68 -15.59 -18.71
CA SER A 363 3.33 -15.23 -17.45
C SER A 363 3.32 -16.42 -16.50
N PRO A 364 4.43 -16.68 -15.78
CA PRO A 364 4.49 -17.73 -14.78
C PRO A 364 3.65 -17.42 -13.54
N GLU A 365 3.28 -16.16 -13.33
CA GLU A 365 2.53 -15.72 -12.15
C GLU A 365 1.55 -14.58 -12.49
N VAL A 366 0.29 -14.77 -12.11
CA VAL A 366 -0.72 -13.71 -12.09
C VAL A 366 -0.38 -12.75 -10.94
N LYS A 367 -0.26 -11.46 -11.26
CA LYS A 367 0.00 -10.43 -10.26
C LYS A 367 -1.23 -10.26 -9.36
N ARG A 368 -1.01 -10.38 -8.06
CA ARG A 368 -2.04 -10.21 -7.02
C ARG A 368 -2.09 -8.75 -6.56
N VAL A 369 -3.30 -8.25 -6.38
CA VAL A 369 -3.56 -6.89 -5.94
C VAL A 369 -4.70 -6.89 -4.92
N LEU A 370 -4.64 -5.96 -3.97
CA LEU A 370 -5.75 -5.71 -3.05
C LEU A 370 -6.84 -4.86 -3.72
N GLU A 371 -6.46 -4.04 -4.70
CA GLU A 371 -7.33 -3.14 -5.43
C GLU A 371 -6.83 -2.97 -6.86
N VAL A 372 -7.75 -2.83 -7.81
CA VAL A 372 -7.41 -2.59 -9.22
C VAL A 372 -6.90 -1.16 -9.42
N SER A 373 -5.97 -0.97 -10.35
CA SER A 373 -5.42 0.35 -10.65
C SER A 373 -6.05 0.89 -11.94
N SER A 374 -6.29 2.19 -11.99
CA SER A 374 -6.67 2.91 -13.22
C SER A 374 -5.45 3.37 -14.03
N GLU A 375 -4.23 3.16 -13.52
CA GLU A 375 -3.00 3.56 -14.19
C GLU A 375 -2.52 2.49 -15.17
N THR A 376 -1.98 2.95 -16.30
CA THR A 376 -1.43 2.09 -17.34
C THR A 376 -0.32 1.19 -16.77
N PRO A 377 -0.41 -0.14 -16.99
CA PRO A 377 0.50 -1.09 -16.39
C PRO A 377 1.93 -0.93 -16.91
N GLN A 378 2.89 -1.04 -16.01
CA GLN A 378 4.32 -1.07 -16.35
C GLN A 378 4.87 -2.50 -16.45
N ASP A 379 4.09 -3.49 -16.02
CA ASP A 379 4.45 -4.91 -16.00
C ASP A 379 3.22 -5.80 -16.21
N ASN A 380 3.47 -7.07 -16.54
CA ASN A 380 2.47 -8.14 -16.59
C ASN A 380 1.26 -7.82 -17.49
N PHE A 381 1.52 -7.36 -18.71
CA PHE A 381 0.51 -7.00 -19.71
C PHE A 381 0.81 -7.62 -21.08
N MET A 382 -0.25 -7.85 -21.85
CA MET A 382 -0.18 -8.08 -23.29
C MET A 382 -0.38 -6.74 -24.01
N PHE A 383 0.48 -6.45 -24.98
CA PHE A 383 0.31 -5.28 -25.85
C PHE A 383 -0.27 -5.73 -27.20
N VAL A 384 -1.41 -5.14 -27.59
CA VAL A 384 -2.06 -5.39 -28.88
C VAL A 384 -1.98 -4.09 -29.71
N PRO A 385 -1.16 -4.05 -30.77
CA PRO A 385 -1.08 -2.90 -31.66
C PRO A 385 -2.45 -2.55 -32.27
N HIS A 386 -2.75 -1.26 -32.42
CA HIS A 386 -4.02 -0.83 -33.03
C HIS A 386 -4.21 -1.34 -34.46
N SER A 387 -3.13 -1.59 -35.21
CA SER A 387 -3.19 -2.18 -36.55
C SER A 387 -3.85 -3.57 -36.59
N LEU A 388 -3.81 -4.28 -35.45
CA LEU A 388 -4.40 -5.61 -35.27
C LEU A 388 -5.76 -5.56 -34.57
N LEU A 389 -6.30 -4.38 -34.24
CA LEU A 389 -7.66 -4.24 -33.71
C LEU A 389 -8.66 -3.97 -34.85
N ARG A 390 -9.90 -4.43 -34.67
CA ARG A 390 -11.01 -4.18 -35.58
C ARG A 390 -12.20 -3.66 -34.77
N GLY A 391 -12.50 -2.37 -34.91
CA GLY A 391 -13.55 -1.72 -34.13
C GLY A 391 -13.22 -1.67 -32.63
N GLU A 392 -14.27 -1.68 -31.82
CA GLU A 392 -14.20 -1.51 -30.36
C GLU A 392 -14.38 -2.83 -29.60
N LEU A 393 -14.46 -3.97 -30.30
CA LEU A 393 -14.72 -5.27 -29.69
C LEU A 393 -13.42 -6.07 -29.60
N LEU A 394 -12.97 -6.33 -28.38
CA LEU A 394 -11.85 -7.22 -28.11
C LEU A 394 -12.37 -8.62 -27.82
N GLU A 395 -12.00 -9.57 -28.69
CA GLU A 395 -12.21 -11.00 -28.48
C GLU A 395 -10.88 -11.69 -28.23
N MET A 396 -10.76 -12.41 -27.11
CA MET A 396 -9.54 -13.11 -26.78
C MET A 396 -9.80 -14.35 -25.93
N LYS A 397 -8.83 -15.24 -25.88
CA LYS A 397 -8.86 -16.44 -25.02
C LYS A 397 -7.88 -16.28 -23.87
N ILE A 398 -8.36 -16.57 -22.66
CA ILE A 398 -7.59 -16.47 -21.42
C ILE A 398 -7.50 -17.84 -20.78
N ALA A 399 -6.29 -18.29 -20.42
CA ALA A 399 -6.08 -19.51 -19.66
C ALA A 399 -5.34 -19.20 -18.36
N ILE A 400 -5.87 -19.60 -17.21
CA ILE A 400 -5.30 -19.33 -15.88
C ILE A 400 -5.17 -20.64 -15.11
N GLY A 401 -4.07 -20.81 -14.38
CA GLY A 401 -3.79 -22.03 -13.60
C GLY A 401 -3.20 -23.16 -14.44
N LEU A 402 -2.57 -22.85 -15.58
CA LEU A 402 -1.85 -23.84 -16.38
C LEU A 402 -0.65 -24.37 -15.59
N LYS A 403 -0.43 -25.69 -15.60
CA LYS A 403 0.81 -26.27 -15.09
C LYS A 403 1.94 -25.85 -16.02
N VAL A 404 2.88 -25.05 -15.50
CA VAL A 404 4.15 -24.81 -16.21
C VAL A 404 4.87 -26.14 -16.23
N ARG A 405 4.89 -26.83 -17.38
CA ARG A 405 5.80 -27.97 -17.55
C ARG A 405 7.21 -27.37 -17.45
N ALA A 406 7.97 -27.81 -16.46
CA ALA A 406 9.40 -27.54 -16.43
C ALA A 406 9.97 -28.08 -17.74
N ALA A 407 10.66 -27.24 -18.50
CA ALA A 407 11.47 -27.71 -19.60
C ALA A 407 12.55 -28.61 -18.99
N SER A 408 12.39 -29.91 -19.18
CA SER A 408 13.33 -30.96 -18.80
C SER A 408 14.51 -31.00 -19.76
#